data_AF-W1V3D6-F1
#
_entry.id   AF-W1V3D6-F1
#
_cell.length_a   1.000
_cell.length_b   1.000
_cell.length_c   1.000
_cell.angle_alpha   90.00
_cell.angle_beta   90.00
_cell.angle_gamma   90.00
#
_symmetry.space_group_name_H-M   'P 1'
#
loop_
_entity.id
_entity.type
_entity.pdbx_description
1 polymer ?
#
loop_
_entity_poly.entity_id
_entity_poly.type
_entity_poly.pdbx_seq_one_letter_code
_entity_poly.pdbx_strand_id
1 'polypeptide(L)'
;MPRIIKEAYFIAGTGRPGPVLIDIPKDIQTEKISMAEYNKLYEVPIHLEGYDPTYKGHQGQIKKAATLIKNAKRPLIIAGAGVLKSGAMDELKELAEKAQ
;
A
#
# COMPACT_ATOMS: atom_id res chain seq x y z
N MET A 1 15.28 -16.35 7.08
CA MET A 1 14.70 -15.20 7.83
C MET A 1 14.82 -13.86 7.10
N PRO A 2 15.98 -13.41 6.56
CA PRO A 2 16.11 -12.07 5.97
C PRO A 2 15.06 -11.70 4.91
N ARG A 3 14.76 -12.64 3.99
CA ARG A 3 13.68 -12.50 3.01
C ARG A 3 12.31 -12.21 3.65
N ILE A 4 11.95 -12.97 4.69
CA ILE A 4 10.65 -12.86 5.38
C ILE A 4 10.52 -11.49 6.04
N ILE A 5 11.58 -10.96 6.65
CA ILE A 5 11.57 -9.61 7.23
C ILE A 5 11.35 -8.54 6.15
N LYS A 6 12.04 -8.67 5.00
CA LYS A 6 11.87 -7.78 3.85
C LYS A 6 10.44 -7.81 3.30
N GLU A 7 9.88 -9.01 3.13
CA GLU A 7 8.50 -9.25 2.72
C GLU A 7 7.50 -8.65 3.72
N ALA A 8 7.69 -8.85 5.02
CA ALA A 8 6.83 -8.30 6.06
C ALA A 8 6.83 -6.78 6.07
N TYR A 9 8.01 -6.15 5.94
CA TYR A 9 8.11 -4.69 5.81
C TYR A 9 7.37 -4.18 4.57
N PHE A 10 7.49 -4.89 3.45
CA PHE A 10 6.79 -4.54 2.21
C PHE A 10 5.26 -4.61 2.37
N ILE A 11 4.70 -5.70 2.92
CA ILE A 11 3.25 -5.82 3.13
C ILE A 11 2.75 -4.79 4.13
N ALA A 12 3.49 -4.57 5.22
CA ALA A 12 3.10 -3.61 6.26
C ALA A 12 2.96 -2.18 5.72
N GLY A 13 3.77 -1.81 4.72
CA GLY A 13 3.85 -0.47 4.17
C GLY A 13 3.10 -0.22 2.86
N THR A 14 2.62 -1.25 2.16
CA THR A 14 1.99 -1.11 0.83
C THR A 14 0.47 -1.37 0.89
N GLY A 15 -0.25 -1.05 -0.19
CA GLY A 15 -1.69 -1.32 -0.30
C GLY A 15 -2.51 -0.64 0.80
N ARG A 16 -2.98 -1.43 1.78
CA ARG A 16 -3.62 -0.94 3.00
C ARG A 16 -2.67 -1.15 4.19
N PRO A 17 -1.86 -0.15 4.56
CA PRO A 17 -0.82 -0.32 5.58
C PRO A 17 -1.39 -0.73 6.93
N GLY A 18 -0.67 -1.63 7.61
CA GLY A 18 -1.09 -2.22 8.88
C GLY A 18 -0.02 -3.10 9.52
N PRO A 19 -0.24 -3.55 10.75
CA PRO A 19 0.70 -4.42 11.45
C PRO A 19 0.80 -5.79 10.77
N VAL A 20 2.00 -6.37 10.81
CA VAL A 20 2.29 -7.73 10.34
C VAL A 20 2.87 -8.53 11.50
N LEU A 21 2.33 -9.73 11.73
CA LEU A 21 2.86 -10.69 12.70
C LEU A 21 3.92 -11.55 12.01
N ILE A 22 5.08 -11.72 12.67
CA ILE A 22 6.13 -12.63 12.24
C ILE A 22 6.44 -13.55 13.42
N ASP A 23 6.14 -14.84 13.26
CA ASP A 23 6.49 -15.85 14.24
C ASP A 23 7.91 -16.37 13.97
N ILE A 24 8.77 -16.31 14.98
CA ILE A 24 10.18 -16.69 14.87
C ILE A 24 10.46 -17.85 15.83
N PRO A 25 10.70 -19.07 15.33
CA PRO A 25 11.16 -20.20 16.13
C PRO A 25 12.50 -19.91 16.81
N LYS A 26 12.71 -20.49 17.99
CA LYS A 26 13.90 -20.23 18.83
C LYS A 26 15.21 -20.61 18.14
N ASP A 27 15.24 -21.76 17.46
CA ASP A 27 16.39 -22.26 16.70
C ASP A 27 16.81 -21.24 15.62
N ILE A 28 15.84 -20.75 14.83
CA ILE A 28 16.09 -19.73 13.80
C ILE A 28 16.57 -18.41 14.40
N GLN A 29 16.05 -18.02 15.57
CA GLN A 29 16.49 -16.78 16.23
C GLN A 29 17.97 -16.84 16.67
N THR A 30 18.44 -18.01 17.09
CA THR A 30 19.81 -18.21 17.59
C THR A 30 20.82 -18.60 16.51
N GLU A 31 20.34 -18.93 15.32
CA GLU A 31 21.17 -19.36 14.20
C GLU A 31 22.09 -18.22 13.72
N LYS A 32 23.36 -18.53 13.49
CA LYS A 32 24.34 -17.60 12.95
C LYS A 32 24.59 -17.94 11.49
N ILE A 33 24.53 -16.91 10.64
CA ILE A 33 24.85 -17.00 9.21
C ILE A 33 25.94 -16.01 8.86
N SER A 34 26.70 -16.28 7.81
CA SER A 34 27.64 -15.32 7.24
C SER A 34 26.91 -14.14 6.59
N MET A 35 27.59 -13.00 6.43
CA MET A 35 27.03 -11.87 5.68
C MET A 35 26.75 -12.22 4.20
N ALA A 36 27.52 -13.14 3.62
CA ALA A 36 27.28 -13.61 2.27
C ALA A 36 25.94 -14.35 2.15
N GLU A 37 25.62 -15.22 3.12
CA GLU A 37 24.33 -15.93 3.18
C GLU A 37 23.18 -14.97 3.48
N TYR A 38 23.38 -13.99 4.37
CA TYR A 38 22.40 -12.95 4.63
C TYR A 38 22.02 -12.21 3.34
N ASN A 39 23.02 -11.70 2.60
CA ASN A 39 22.79 -10.95 1.37
C ASN A 39 22.08 -11.79 0.32
N LYS A 40 22.51 -13.05 0.13
CA LYS A 40 21.85 -13.99 -0.78
C LYS A 40 20.37 -14.17 -0.48
N LEU A 41 19.98 -14.24 0.80
CA LEU A 41 18.58 -14.37 1.21
C LEU A 41 17.81 -13.04 1.10
N TYR A 42 18.44 -11.92 1.41
CA TYR A 42 17.81 -10.59 1.39
C TYR A 42 17.57 -10.07 -0.04
N GLU A 43 18.46 -10.39 -0.98
CA GLU A 43 18.38 -9.95 -2.37
C GLU A 43 17.30 -10.67 -3.19
N VAL A 44 16.73 -11.76 -2.65
CA VAL A 44 15.59 -12.43 -3.29
C VAL A 44 14.49 -11.41 -3.60
N PRO A 45 13.99 -11.35 -4.84
CA PRO A 45 12.88 -10.48 -5.20
C PRO A 45 11.66 -10.77 -4.32
N ILE A 46 10.92 -9.73 -3.98
CA ILE A 46 9.69 -9.86 -3.19
C ILE A 46 8.65 -10.54 -4.08
N HIS A 47 8.18 -11.70 -3.66
CA HIS A 47 7.09 -12.42 -4.31
C HIS A 47 6.13 -12.91 -3.23
N LEU A 48 4.93 -12.34 -3.23
CA LEU A 48 3.91 -12.57 -2.22
C LEU A 48 2.67 -13.12 -2.89
N GLU A 49 2.36 -14.37 -2.58
CA GLU A 49 1.20 -15.04 -3.13
C GLU A 49 -0.08 -14.34 -2.67
N GLY A 50 -0.95 -13.99 -3.62
CA GLY A 50 -2.21 -13.30 -3.33
C GLY A 50 -2.10 -11.81 -2.98
N TYR A 51 -0.90 -11.22 -3.04
CA TYR A 51 -0.70 -9.79 -2.74
C TYR A 51 -0.25 -9.01 -3.99
N ASP A 52 -1.23 -8.51 -4.74
CA ASP A 52 -1.03 -7.67 -5.93
C ASP A 52 -1.93 -6.42 -5.87
N PRO A 53 -1.50 -5.35 -5.16
CA PRO A 53 -2.32 -4.15 -5.01
C PRO A 53 -2.44 -3.36 -6.32
N THR A 54 -3.68 -3.06 -6.71
CA THR A 54 -3.97 -2.23 -7.88
C THR A 54 -3.82 -0.74 -7.57
N TYR A 55 -2.75 -0.11 -8.05
CA TYR A 55 -2.53 1.34 -7.89
C TYR A 55 -3.16 2.19 -8.99
N LYS A 56 -3.45 1.59 -10.16
CA LYS A 56 -4.05 2.30 -11.29
C LYS A 56 -5.56 2.08 -11.30
N GLY A 57 -6.32 3.16 -11.12
CA GLY A 57 -7.77 3.10 -11.26
C GLY A 57 -8.21 2.83 -12.70
N HIS A 58 -9.35 2.17 -12.86
CA HIS A 58 -9.93 1.88 -14.17
C HIS A 58 -10.44 3.17 -14.84
N GLN A 59 -9.85 3.54 -15.98
CA GLN A 59 -10.14 4.81 -16.68
C GLN A 59 -11.63 5.05 -16.95
N GLY A 60 -12.38 4.03 -17.37
CA GLY A 60 -13.83 4.14 -17.59
C GLY A 60 -14.62 4.45 -16.31
N GLN A 61 -14.22 3.91 -15.15
CA GLN A 61 -14.90 4.15 -13.88
C GLN A 61 -14.57 5.54 -13.35
N ILE A 62 -13.32 5.98 -13.52
CA ILE A 62 -12.89 7.34 -13.17
C ILE A 62 -13.69 8.38 -13.98
N LYS A 63 -13.81 8.20 -15.30
CA LYS A 63 -14.62 9.09 -16.16
C LYS A 63 -16.09 9.12 -15.72
N LYS A 64 -16.67 7.97 -15.40
CA LYS A 64 -18.05 7.88 -14.91
C LYS A 64 -18.23 8.64 -13.58
N ALA A 65 -17.32 8.44 -12.63
CA ALA A 65 -17.35 9.15 -11.34
C ALA A 65 -17.22 10.67 -11.53
N ALA A 66 -16.28 11.13 -12.37
CA ALA A 66 -16.08 12.54 -12.66
C ALA A 66 -17.34 13.19 -13.26
N THR A 67 -18.01 12.52 -14.21
CA THR A 67 -19.27 13.01 -14.78
C THR A 67 -20.39 13.10 -13.73
N LEU A 68 -20.49 12.11 -12.83
CA LEU A 68 -21.50 12.14 -11.76
C LEU A 68 -21.24 13.28 -10.77
N ILE A 69 -19.99 13.50 -10.38
CA ILE A 69 -19.59 14.61 -9.49
C ILE A 69 -19.90 15.95 -10.16
N LYS A 70 -19.52 16.13 -11.44
CA LYS A 70 -19.77 17.36 -12.20
C LYS A 70 -21.25 17.72 -12.32
N ASN A 71 -22.13 16.73 -12.44
CA ASN A 71 -23.57 16.94 -12.61
C ASN A 71 -24.33 17.00 -11.27
N ALA A 72 -23.66 16.81 -10.13
CA ALA A 72 -24.29 16.84 -8.83
C ALA A 72 -24.68 18.27 -8.45
N LYS A 73 -25.93 18.47 -8.02
CA LYS A 73 -26.41 19.81 -7.59
C LYS A 73 -25.84 20.26 -6.26
N ARG A 74 -25.52 19.31 -5.36
CA ARG A 74 -25.03 19.55 -4.00
C ARG A 74 -24.04 18.44 -3.61
N PRO A 75 -22.84 18.42 -4.20
CA PRO A 75 -21.86 17.38 -3.92
C PRO A 75 -21.35 17.48 -2.47
N LEU A 76 -21.11 16.32 -1.85
CA LEU A 76 -20.46 16.19 -0.55
C LEU A 76 -19.33 15.17 -0.69
N ILE A 77 -18.12 15.55 -0.28
CA ILE A 77 -16.98 14.66 -0.21
C ILE A 77 -16.75 14.29 1.26
N ILE A 78 -16.76 12.99 1.55
CA ILE A 78 -16.37 12.45 2.86
C ILE A 78 -15.02 11.77 2.68
N ALA A 79 -13.98 12.35 3.27
CA ALA A 79 -12.62 11.83 3.20
C ALA A 79 -12.17 11.31 4.58
N GLY A 80 -11.62 10.10 4.59
CA GLY A 80 -11.05 9.49 5.80
C GLY A 80 -9.52 9.50 5.81
N ALA A 81 -8.95 8.81 6.81
CA ALA A 81 -7.50 8.70 6.99
C ALA A 81 -6.74 8.07 5.79
N GLY A 82 -7.45 7.42 4.86
CA GLY A 82 -6.86 6.89 3.63
C GLY A 82 -6.19 7.97 2.78
N VAL A 83 -6.76 9.17 2.72
CA VAL A 83 -6.21 10.31 1.95
C VAL A 83 -4.89 10.80 2.56
N LEU A 84 -4.84 10.85 3.90
CA LEU A 84 -3.62 11.18 4.63
C LEU A 84 -2.52 10.16 4.36
N LYS A 85 -2.84 8.87 4.47
CA LYS A 85 -1.89 7.76 4.27
C LYS A 85 -1.37 7.68 2.84
N SER A 86 -2.18 8.06 1.85
CA SER A 86 -1.75 8.09 0.44
C SER A 86 -1.02 9.37 0.06
N GLY A 87 -0.93 10.36 0.95
CA GLY A 87 -0.36 11.67 0.64
C GLY A 87 -1.19 12.53 -0.33
N ALA A 88 -2.46 12.16 -0.59
CA ALA A 88 -3.27 12.75 -1.67
C ALA A 88 -4.12 13.96 -1.21
N MET A 89 -3.61 14.72 -0.25
CA MET A 89 -4.35 15.82 0.37
C MET A 89 -4.55 16.99 -0.58
N ASP A 90 -3.50 17.31 -1.34
CA ASP A 90 -3.52 18.43 -2.28
C ASP A 90 -4.43 18.12 -3.49
N GLU A 91 -4.40 16.89 -4.00
CA GLU A 91 -5.27 16.43 -5.07
C GLU A 91 -6.74 16.37 -4.62
N LEU A 92 -7.00 15.96 -3.37
CA LEU A 92 -8.35 16.00 -2.81
C LEU A 92 -8.86 17.44 -2.72
N LYS A 93 -8.02 18.36 -2.25
CA LYS A 93 -8.36 19.78 -2.16
C LYS A 93 -8.68 20.35 -3.54
N GLU A 94 -7.85 20.10 -4.54
CA GLU A 94 -8.08 20.53 -5.92
C GLU A 94 -9.39 19.97 -6.47
N LEU A 95 -9.69 18.69 -6.21
CA LEU A 95 -10.96 18.07 -6.61
C LEU A 95 -12.16 18.76 -5.95
N ALA A 96 -12.08 19.05 -4.65
CA ALA A 96 -13.15 19.68 -3.89
C ALA A 96 -13.42 21.12 -4.38
N GLU A 97 -12.37 21.88 -4.69
CA GLU A 97 -12.48 23.24 -5.23
C GLU A 97 -13.08 23.25 -6.65
N LYS A 98 -12.75 22.26 -7.48
CA LYS A 98 -13.32 22.12 -8.84
C LYS A 98 -14.76 21.61 -8.86
N ALA A 99 -15.21 20.96 -7.79
CA ALA A 99 -16.54 20.36 -7.69
C ALA A 99 -17.59 21.32 -7.09
N GLN A 100 -17.19 22.52 -6.68
CA GLN A 100 -18.10 23.63 -6.36
C GLN A 100 -18.68 24.25 -7.63
#